data_AF-A0A4U1EJ86-F1
#
_entry.id   AF-A0A4U1EJ86-F1
#
_cell.length_a   1.000
_cell.length_b   1.000
_cell.length_c   1.000
_cell.angle_alpha   90.00
_cell.angle_beta   90.00
_cell.angle_gamma   90.00
#
_symmetry.space_group_name_H-M   'P 1'
#
loop_
_entity.id
_entity.type
_entity.pdbx_description
1 polymer ?
#
loop_
_entity_poly.entity_id
_entity_poly.type
_entity_poly.pdbx_seq_one_letter_code
_entity_poly.pdbx_strand_id
1 'polypeptide(L)'
;MADIQVESAYQKQSTIFQNKKRVLLGETGKEKLPHNNGNIGLGFKTPKEAIEGTYNDKKCPFTDNVVIQGWILSGVMTKLEKNLCFFIGKYFRAYLNWQAQAAIPDSYAGETQEAMYC
;
A
#
# COMPACT_ATOMS: atom_id res chain seq x y z
N MET A 1 7.61 -6.82 -15.76
CA MET A 1 6.32 -6.27 -15.30
C MET A 1 5.25 -7.16 -15.87
N ALA A 2 4.30 -7.61 -15.04
CA ALA A 2 3.15 -8.38 -15.52
C ALA A 2 2.27 -7.51 -16.41
N ASP A 3 1.39 -8.13 -17.20
CA ASP A 3 0.40 -7.39 -17.96
C ASP A 3 -0.48 -6.56 -17.01
N ILE A 4 -0.74 -5.30 -17.37
CA ILE A 4 -1.53 -4.37 -16.54
C ILE A 4 -2.98 -4.85 -16.45
N GLN A 5 -3.45 -5.56 -17.47
CA GLN A 5 -4.84 -5.95 -17.63
C GLN A 5 -4.97 -7.47 -17.39
N VAL A 6 -5.17 -7.84 -16.12
CA VAL A 6 -5.32 -9.26 -15.73
C VAL A 6 -6.79 -9.70 -15.81
N GLU A 7 -7.73 -8.78 -15.61
CA GLU A 7 -9.16 -9.05 -15.57
C GLU A 7 -9.86 -8.66 -16.89
N SER A 8 -11.06 -9.21 -17.13
CA SER A 8 -11.87 -8.88 -18.32
C SER A 8 -12.37 -7.43 -18.32
N ALA A 9 -12.52 -6.81 -17.15
CA ALA A 9 -12.98 -5.43 -17.03
C ALA A 9 -11.81 -4.46 -17.19
N TYR A 10 -11.90 -3.51 -18.12
CA TYR A 10 -10.82 -2.53 -18.37
C TYR A 10 -10.47 -1.74 -17.10
N GLN A 11 -9.21 -1.83 -16.67
CA GLN A 11 -8.72 -1.18 -15.46
C GLN A 11 -8.16 0.21 -15.81
N LYS A 12 -8.72 1.25 -15.18
CA LYS A 12 -8.27 2.64 -15.32
C LYS A 12 -8.37 3.39 -14.00
N GLN A 13 -7.58 4.46 -13.86
CA GLN A 13 -7.71 5.40 -12.75
C GLN A 13 -8.99 6.23 -12.94
N SER A 14 -9.81 6.33 -11.89
CA SER A 14 -11.11 7.01 -11.94
C SER A 14 -10.97 8.51 -12.18
N THR A 15 -9.95 9.13 -11.60
CA THR A 15 -9.65 10.57 -11.69
C THR A 15 -9.18 10.98 -13.09
N ILE A 16 -8.64 10.05 -13.88
CA ILE A 16 -7.95 10.38 -15.13
C ILE A 16 -8.77 9.97 -16.33
N PHE A 17 -9.01 10.97 -17.19
CA PHE A 17 -9.51 10.73 -18.52
C PHE A 17 -8.36 10.42 -19.50
N GLN A 18 -8.26 9.15 -19.91
CA GLN A 18 -7.21 8.68 -20.82
C GLN A 18 -7.45 9.09 -22.28
N ASN A 19 -8.71 9.24 -22.71
CA ASN A 19 -9.07 9.51 -24.10
C ASN A 19 -9.04 11.00 -24.45
N LYS A 20 -7.94 11.69 -24.11
CA LYS A 20 -7.77 13.09 -24.51
C LYS A 20 -7.77 13.20 -26.03
N LYS A 21 -8.71 13.97 -26.58
CA LYS A 21 -8.77 14.22 -28.03
C LYS A 21 -7.51 14.99 -28.43
N ARG A 22 -6.77 14.44 -29.38
CA ARG A 22 -5.58 15.08 -29.93
C ARG A 22 -6.00 16.31 -30.74
N VAL A 23 -5.45 17.47 -30.38
CA VAL A 23 -5.57 18.68 -31.21
C VAL A 23 -4.67 18.49 -32.43
N LEU A 24 -5.23 18.61 -33.63
CA LEU A 24 -4.57 18.29 -34.90
C LEU A 24 -3.31 19.15 -35.18
N LEU A 25 -3.10 20.23 -34.42
CA LEU A 25 -2.03 21.21 -34.62
C LEU A 25 -0.81 21.02 -33.69
N GLY A 26 -0.85 20.04 -32.77
CA GLY A 26 0.23 19.77 -31.80
C GLY A 26 1.17 18.63 -32.23
N GLU A 27 2.46 18.81 -31.96
CA GLU A 27 3.52 17.83 -32.22
C GLU A 27 3.15 16.42 -31.74
N THR A 28 3.46 15.44 -32.57
CA THR A 28 3.09 14.02 -32.45
C THR A 28 3.91 13.28 -31.38
N GLY A 29 4.06 13.86 -30.20
CA GLY A 29 4.64 13.15 -29.07
C GLY A 29 3.68 12.07 -28.59
N LYS A 30 4.17 10.84 -28.38
CA LYS A 30 3.49 9.84 -27.55
C LYS A 30 3.52 10.35 -26.11
N GLU A 31 2.66 11.29 -25.79
CA GLU A 31 2.54 11.79 -24.43
C GLU A 31 2.15 10.60 -23.55
N LYS A 32 2.96 10.33 -22.52
CA LYS A 32 2.62 9.30 -21.55
C LYS A 32 1.24 9.66 -21.00
N LEU A 33 0.35 8.68 -20.92
CA LEU A 33 -0.96 8.89 -20.31
C LEU A 33 -0.73 9.57 -18.94
N PRO A 34 -1.43 10.68 -18.65
CA PRO A 34 -1.29 11.32 -17.36
C PRO A 34 -1.57 10.28 -16.27
N HIS A 35 -0.72 10.23 -15.24
CA HIS A 35 -0.85 9.33 -14.11
C HIS A 35 -1.10 10.16 -12.85
N ASN A 36 -2.04 9.72 -12.01
CA ASN A 36 -2.42 10.45 -10.81
C ASN A 36 -1.58 9.93 -9.65
N ASN A 37 -0.80 10.82 -9.06
CA ASN A 37 -0.01 10.58 -7.88
C ASN A 37 -0.33 11.64 -6.81
N GLY A 38 -0.88 11.16 -5.68
CA GLY A 38 -1.22 11.96 -4.53
C GLY A 38 -0.16 11.88 -3.44
N ASN A 39 -0.01 12.98 -2.69
CA ASN A 39 0.73 12.99 -1.44
C ASN A 39 -0.24 12.66 -0.30
N ILE A 40 0.07 11.63 0.48
CA ILE A 40 -0.80 11.12 1.55
C ILE A 40 -0.71 11.98 2.83
N GLY A 41 0.32 12.82 2.94
CA GLY A 41 0.64 13.55 4.17
C GLY A 41 1.43 12.69 5.16
N LEU A 42 1.55 13.15 6.41
CA LEU A 42 2.28 12.47 7.50
C LEU A 42 3.80 12.30 7.27
N GLY A 43 4.39 13.03 6.32
CA GLY A 43 5.83 13.00 6.04
C GLY A 43 6.31 11.84 5.16
N PHE A 44 5.40 11.01 4.64
CA PHE A 44 5.75 9.95 3.69
C PHE A 44 6.11 10.53 2.32
N LYS A 45 7.23 10.03 1.77
CA LYS A 45 7.65 10.36 0.40
C LYS A 45 6.94 9.43 -0.59
N THR A 46 6.43 10.00 -1.67
CA THR A 46 5.83 9.22 -2.76
C THR A 46 6.92 8.38 -3.45
N PRO A 47 6.73 7.06 -3.57
CA PRO A 47 7.72 6.19 -4.21
C PRO A 47 7.81 6.49 -5.71
N LYS A 48 9.01 6.33 -6.28
CA LYS A 48 9.24 6.52 -7.73
C LYS A 48 8.35 5.61 -8.57
N GLU A 49 8.07 4.41 -8.08
CA GLU A 49 7.19 3.43 -8.72
C GLU A 49 5.74 3.93 -8.84
N ALA A 50 5.24 4.73 -7.90
CA ALA A 50 3.91 5.34 -8.03
C ALA A 50 3.90 6.60 -8.90
N ILE A 51 5.07 7.17 -9.21
CA ILE A 51 5.18 8.35 -10.09
C ILE A 51 5.30 7.90 -11.55
N GLU A 52 6.12 6.88 -11.80
CA GLU A 52 6.45 6.42 -13.15
C GLU A 52 5.74 5.12 -13.55
N GLY A 53 5.20 4.39 -12.58
CA GLY A 53 4.54 3.11 -12.81
C GLY A 53 3.14 3.26 -13.41
N THR A 54 2.70 2.21 -14.08
CA THR A 54 1.42 2.16 -14.80
C THR A 54 0.47 1.10 -14.21
N TYR A 55 0.61 0.77 -12.93
CA TYR A 55 -0.31 -0.15 -12.26
C TYR A 55 -1.59 0.57 -11.85
N ASN A 56 -2.71 -0.14 -11.84
CA ASN A 56 -4.01 0.41 -11.47
C ASN A 56 -4.58 -0.32 -10.26
N ASP A 57 -4.17 0.12 -9.06
CA ASP A 57 -4.65 -0.44 -7.80
C ASP A 57 -5.56 0.57 -7.08
N LYS A 58 -6.76 0.10 -6.69
CA LYS A 58 -7.74 0.91 -5.97
C LYS A 58 -7.45 1.06 -4.48
N LYS A 59 -6.57 0.22 -3.95
CA LYS A 59 -6.23 0.21 -2.52
C LYS A 59 -4.98 1.02 -2.21
N CYS A 60 -4.20 1.34 -3.24
CA CYS A 60 -2.96 2.07 -3.06
C CYS A 60 -3.24 3.51 -2.59
N PRO A 61 -2.61 3.96 -1.49
CA PRO A 61 -2.84 5.31 -0.96
C PRO A 61 -2.17 6.42 -1.79
N PHE A 62 -1.22 6.08 -2.67
CA PHE A 62 -0.51 7.06 -3.50
C PHE A 62 -1.22 7.35 -4.83
N THR A 63 -1.90 6.37 -5.42
CA THR A 63 -2.44 6.49 -6.79
C THR A 63 -3.96 6.64 -6.83
N ASP A 64 -4.67 6.17 -5.81
CA ASP A 64 -6.14 6.27 -5.70
C ASP A 64 -6.55 7.08 -4.45
N ASN A 65 -7.86 7.26 -4.27
CA ASN A 65 -8.47 8.08 -3.22
C ASN A 65 -8.60 7.33 -1.87
N VAL A 66 -7.50 6.73 -1.40
CA VAL A 66 -7.45 6.05 -0.10
C VAL A 66 -6.73 6.94 0.91
N VAL A 67 -7.42 7.33 1.98
CA VAL A 67 -6.87 8.17 3.04
C VAL A 67 -6.37 7.28 4.18
N ILE A 68 -5.12 7.47 4.61
CA ILE A 68 -4.59 6.81 5.81
C ILE A 68 -5.19 7.48 7.03
N GLN A 69 -5.88 6.71 7.86
CA GLN A 69 -6.49 7.16 9.11
C GLN A 69 -6.06 6.28 10.29
N GLY A 70 -6.00 6.87 11.48
CA GLY A 70 -5.64 6.17 12.71
C GLY A 70 -4.13 6.15 12.98
N TRP A 71 -3.65 5.04 13.55
CA TRP A 71 -2.26 4.90 14.00
C TRP A 71 -1.38 4.24 12.95
N ILE A 72 -0.16 4.74 12.80
CA ILE A 72 0.87 4.12 11.98
C ILE A 72 1.50 2.99 12.80
N LEU A 73 1.43 1.78 12.26
CA LEU A 73 1.96 0.58 12.88
C LEU A 73 3.15 0.09 12.06
N SER A 74 4.21 -0.32 12.75
CA SER A 74 5.42 -0.89 12.13
C SER A 74 5.65 -2.29 12.67
N GLY A 75 6.10 -3.21 11.81
CA GLY A 75 6.39 -4.58 12.18
C GLY A 75 7.11 -5.32 11.06
N VAL A 76 7.43 -6.58 11.30
CA VAL A 76 8.10 -7.44 10.33
C VAL A 76 7.05 -8.23 9.55
N MET A 77 7.24 -8.35 8.23
CA MET A 77 6.38 -9.18 7.39
C MET A 77 6.60 -10.66 7.73
N THR A 78 5.54 -11.35 8.12
CA THR A 78 5.60 -12.77 8.49
C THR A 78 5.21 -13.66 7.33
N LYS A 79 4.11 -13.31 6.65
CA LYS A 79 3.52 -14.09 5.57
C LYS A 79 3.06 -13.18 4.45
N LEU A 80 3.37 -13.58 3.23
CA LEU A 80 2.77 -13.04 2.01
C LEU A 80 1.55 -13.90 1.69
N GLU A 81 0.39 -13.28 1.59
CA GLU A 81 -0.84 -13.96 1.19
C GLU A 81 -1.18 -13.69 -0.29
N LYS A 82 -2.33 -14.19 -0.73
CA LYS A 82 -2.80 -14.01 -2.10
C LYS A 82 -3.26 -12.55 -2.31
N ASN A 83 -3.17 -12.09 -3.56
CA ASN A 83 -3.82 -10.86 -4.06
C ASN A 83 -3.52 -9.57 -3.27
N LEU A 84 -2.25 -9.19 -3.15
CA LEU A 84 -1.78 -7.90 -2.58
C LEU A 84 -1.98 -7.72 -1.06
N CYS A 85 -2.32 -8.78 -0.33
CA CYS A 85 -2.41 -8.75 1.14
C CYS A 85 -1.14 -9.33 1.79
N PHE A 86 -0.73 -8.72 2.91
CA PHE A 86 0.36 -9.24 3.73
C PHE A 86 0.04 -9.16 5.22
N PHE A 87 0.66 -10.05 5.99
CA PHE A 87 0.49 -10.12 7.44
C PHE A 87 1.70 -9.51 8.12
N ILE A 88 1.43 -8.58 9.02
CA ILE A 88 2.45 -8.01 9.89
C ILE A 88 2.31 -8.69 11.25
N GLY A 89 3.36 -9.40 11.65
CA GLY A 89 3.49 -9.91 13.02
C GLY A 89 3.94 -8.78 13.95
N LYS A 90 3.18 -8.53 15.02
CA LYS A 90 3.58 -7.62 16.09
C LYS A 90 4.13 -8.41 17.27
N TYR A 91 5.40 -8.22 17.60
CA TYR A 91 5.94 -8.65 18.89
C TYR A 91 5.60 -7.59 19.94
N PHE A 92 4.45 -7.70 20.61
CA PHE A 92 4.19 -6.93 21.82
C PHE A 92 5.04 -7.50 22.94
N ARG A 93 6.25 -6.98 23.14
CA ARG A 93 6.92 -7.14 24.43
C ARG A 93 6.33 -6.10 25.37
N ALA A 94 5.20 -6.45 25.98
CA ALA A 94 4.59 -5.64 27.03
C ALA A 94 5.63 -5.46 28.14
N TYR A 95 6.03 -4.21 28.37
CA TYR A 95 6.94 -3.82 29.43
C TYR A 95 6.19 -3.88 30.77
N LEU A 96 5.96 -5.09 31.31
CA LEU A 96 5.72 -5.26 32.73
C LEU A 96 7.07 -5.31 33.46
N ASN A 97 7.80 -4.19 33.45
CA ASN A 97 8.89 -4.00 34.41
C ASN A 97 8.37 -3.11 35.54
N TRP A 98 7.52 -3.67 36.41
CA TRP A 98 7.40 -3.18 37.79
C TRP A 98 6.63 -4.17 38.67
N GLN A 99 7.23 -5.32 39.05
CA GLN A 99 7.16 -5.93 40.40
C GLN A 99 7.49 -7.44 40.49
N ALA A 100 7.61 -8.21 39.40
CA ALA A 100 7.74 -9.67 39.53
C ALA A 100 9.16 -10.17 39.24
N GLN A 101 10.02 -10.13 40.26
CA GLN A 101 11.22 -10.98 40.36
C GLN A 101 10.86 -12.43 40.77
N ALA A 102 9.60 -12.83 40.59
CA ALA A 102 9.10 -14.16 40.94
C ALA A 102 8.30 -14.73 39.76
N ALA A 103 8.88 -15.75 39.14
CA ALA A 103 8.21 -16.82 38.39
C ALA A 103 7.05 -16.40 37.46
N ILE A 104 7.36 -16.18 36.18
CA ILE A 104 6.37 -16.31 35.10
C ILE A 104 6.77 -17.55 34.30
N PRO A 105 5.90 -18.58 34.17
CA PRO A 105 6.19 -19.74 33.34
C PRO A 105 6.29 -19.32 31.86
N ASP A 106 7.14 -20.01 31.10
CA ASP A 106 7.42 -19.81 29.66
C ASP A 106 6.18 -19.91 28.73
N SER A 107 4.97 -20.02 29.29
CA SER A 107 3.71 -20.28 28.59
C SER A 107 3.03 -19.05 27.97
N TYR A 108 3.58 -17.84 28.10
CA TYR A 108 3.08 -16.65 27.39
C TYR A 108 3.99 -16.20 26.24
N ALA A 109 4.90 -17.06 25.79
CA ALA A 109 5.59 -16.91 24.53
C ALA A 109 4.68 -17.39 23.39
N GLY A 110 3.89 -16.49 22.80
CA GLY A 110 3.42 -16.72 21.43
C GLY A 110 1.94 -16.53 21.11
N GLU A 111 1.26 -15.54 21.68
CA GLU A 111 0.12 -14.96 20.93
C GLU A 111 0.65 -13.84 20.02
N THR A 112 1.20 -14.25 18.87
CA THR A 112 1.40 -13.33 17.76
C THR A 112 0.03 -12.87 17.29
N GLN A 113 -0.41 -11.68 17.68
CA GLN A 113 -1.54 -11.04 17.05
C GLN A 113 -1.11 -10.66 15.62
N GLU A 114 -1.45 -11.51 14.66
CA GLU A 114 -1.25 -11.25 13.25
C GLU A 114 -2.31 -10.24 12.78
N ALA A 115 -1.88 -9.07 12.30
CA ALA A 115 -2.78 -8.11 11.68
C ALA A 115 -2.69 -8.25 10.15
N MET A 116 -3.85 -8.49 9.53
CA MET A 116 -4.01 -8.58 8.08
C MET A 116 -4.11 -7.16 7.49
N TYR A 117 -3.26 -6.84 6.51
CA TYR A 117 -3.30 -5.58 5.78
C TYR A 117 -3.62 -5.85 4.31
N CYS A 118 -4.79 -5.36 3.89
CA CYS A 118 -5.40 -5.59 2.59
C CYS A 118 -5.41 -4.37 1.70
#